data_AF-A0A972R3C9-F1
#
_entry.id   AF-A0A972R3C9-F1
#
_cell.length_a   1.000
_cell.length_b   1.000
_cell.length_c   1.000
_cell.angle_alpha   90.00
_cell.angle_beta   90.00
_cell.angle_gamma   90.00
#
_symmetry.space_group_name_H-M   'P 1'
#
loop_
_entity.id
_entity.type
_entity.pdbx_description
1 polymer ?
#
loop_
_entity_poly.entity_id
_entity_poly.type
_entity_poly.pdbx_seq_one_letter_code
_entity_poly.pdbx_strand_id
1 'polypeptide(L)'
;MSPKPQNSEDSLYHRLYHGLIVSCHRDEKRSYETLEFLIGFVKSVEEGGAVALRVEGKENLRAIRHETKLPIIAFVMGDYDDGAQLITPTLDDIEDLFSAGADIVACDVTSRKRPNGMDG
;
A
#
# COMPACT_ATOMS: atom_id res chain seq x y z
N MET A 1 0.48 -13.60 32.34
CA MET A 1 1.47 -12.51 32.11
C MET A 1 1.32 -12.08 30.67
N SER A 2 0.77 -10.90 30.41
CA SER A 2 0.74 -10.35 29.05
C SER A 2 2.18 -10.11 28.58
N PRO A 3 2.52 -10.36 27.30
CA PRO A 3 3.85 -10.06 26.79
C PRO A 3 4.11 -8.56 26.96
N LYS A 4 5.27 -8.20 27.53
CA LYS A 4 5.71 -6.80 27.54
C LYS A 4 5.94 -6.36 26.08
N PRO A 5 5.58 -5.12 25.70
CA PRO A 5 5.93 -4.59 24.40
C PRO A 5 7.45 -4.64 24.25
N GLN A 6 7.93 -5.32 23.20
CA GLN A 6 9.34 -5.29 22.86
C GLN A 6 9.67 -3.89 22.32
N ASN A 7 10.44 -3.12 23.08
CA ASN A 7 11.12 -1.94 22.56
C ASN A 7 12.19 -2.41 21.57
N SER A 8 11.88 -2.42 20.28
CA SER A 8 12.90 -2.36 19.23
C SER A 8 12.92 -0.95 18.68
N GLU A 9 14.04 -0.25 18.81
CA GLU A 9 14.23 1.05 18.15
C GLU A 9 14.04 0.96 16.62
N ASP A 10 14.13 -0.25 16.05
CA ASP A 10 13.87 -0.59 14.65
C ASP A 10 12.39 -0.91 14.32
N SER A 11 11.44 -0.64 15.21
CA SER A 11 10.02 -0.90 14.90
C SER A 11 9.57 -0.12 13.65
N LEU A 12 8.65 -0.71 12.88
CA LEU A 12 8.06 -0.04 11.71
C LEU A 12 7.49 1.35 12.06
N TYR A 13 6.89 1.48 13.25
CA TYR A 13 6.42 2.77 13.76
C TYR A 13 7.53 3.81 13.83
N HIS A 14 8.71 3.48 14.37
CA HIS A 14 9.84 4.40 14.45
C HIS A 14 10.41 4.77 13.08
N ARG A 15 10.47 3.82 12.14
CA ARG A 15 10.88 4.11 10.75
C ARG A 15 9.96 5.13 10.07
N LEU A 16 8.67 5.12 10.41
CA LEU A 16 7.67 6.02 9.81
C LEU A 16 7.53 7.36 10.55
N TYR A 17 7.92 7.41 11.83
CA TYR A 17 7.68 8.57 12.69
C TYR A 17 8.41 9.83 12.18
N HIS A 18 7.67 10.94 12.02
CA HIS A 18 8.13 12.20 11.42
C HIS A 18 8.67 12.13 9.98
N GLY A 19 8.51 11.00 9.29
CA GLY A 19 8.96 10.85 7.91
C GLY A 19 7.89 11.20 6.87
N LEU A 20 8.33 11.40 5.63
CA LEU A 20 7.45 11.58 4.48
C LEU A 20 7.14 10.22 3.85
N ILE A 21 5.86 9.89 3.74
CA ILE A 21 5.36 8.76 2.96
C ILE A 21 4.90 9.31 1.60
N VAL A 22 5.43 8.77 0.52
CA VAL A 22 5.08 9.22 -0.84
C VAL A 22 4.17 8.20 -1.50
N SER A 23 3.06 8.68 -2.07
CA SER A 23 2.15 7.84 -2.85
C SER A 23 2.65 7.74 -4.29
N CYS A 24 3.02 6.53 -4.71
CA CYS A 24 3.59 6.24 -6.02
C CYS A 24 2.61 5.35 -6.81
N HIS A 25 1.75 5.97 -7.60
CA HIS A 25 0.76 5.27 -8.43
C HIS A 25 0.94 5.63 -9.90
N ARG A 26 0.64 4.67 -10.78
CA ARG A 26 0.46 4.91 -12.21
C ARG A 26 -1.04 4.96 -12.53
N ASP A 27 -1.44 5.88 -13.40
CA ASP A 27 -2.72 5.84 -14.09
C ASP A 27 -2.55 5.03 -15.37
N GLU A 28 -3.07 3.80 -15.38
CA GLU A 28 -2.93 2.85 -16.49
C GLU A 28 -3.54 3.37 -17.80
N LYS A 29 -4.40 4.39 -17.75
CA LYS A 29 -4.94 5.04 -18.94
C LYS A 29 -3.92 5.91 -19.66
N ARG A 30 -2.79 6.22 -19.02
CA ARG A 30 -1.71 7.05 -19.57
C ARG A 30 -0.59 6.17 -20.09
N SER A 31 -0.43 6.14 -21.40
CA SER A 31 0.53 5.28 -22.10
C SER A 31 2.00 5.49 -21.72
N TYR A 32 2.35 6.62 -21.10
CA TYR A 32 3.71 6.93 -20.66
C TYR A 32 4.01 6.52 -19.22
N GLU A 33 3.00 6.14 -18.42
CA GLU A 33 3.19 5.72 -17.03
C GLU A 33 3.43 4.19 -16.96
N THR A 34 4.53 3.75 -17.59
CA THR A 34 4.93 2.33 -17.64
C THR A 34 5.44 1.83 -16.29
N LEU A 35 5.68 0.52 -16.15
CA LEU A 35 6.36 -0.03 -14.97
C LEU A 35 7.77 0.55 -14.81
N GLU A 36 8.50 0.74 -15.90
CA GLU A 36 9.83 1.36 -15.85
C GLU A 36 9.76 2.81 -15.33
N PHE A 37 8.74 3.56 -15.74
CA PHE A 37 8.49 4.90 -15.20
C PHE A 37 8.24 4.85 -13.69
N LEU A 38 7.36 3.95 -13.23
CA LEU A 38 7.06 3.79 -11.80
C LEU A 38 8.32 3.41 -11.00
N ILE A 39 9.15 2.50 -11.51
CA ILE A 39 10.40 2.09 -10.86
C ILE A 39 11.37 3.28 -10.77
N GLY A 40 11.54 4.05 -11.84
CA GLY A 40 12.38 5.26 -11.84
C GLY A 40 11.86 6.33 -10.87
N PHE A 41 10.54 6.50 -10.79
CA PHE A 41 9.90 7.39 -9.83
C PHE A 41 10.15 6.95 -8.39
N VAL A 42 9.98 5.66 -8.08
CA VAL A 42 10.25 5.10 -6.74
C VAL A 42 11.70 5.30 -6.32
N LYS A 43 12.67 5.07 -7.21
CA LYS A 43 14.09 5.32 -6.93
C LYS A 43 14.36 6.79 -6.61
N SER A 44 13.78 7.70 -7.39
CA SER A 44 13.90 9.14 -7.16
C SER A 44 13.28 9.57 -5.82
N VAL A 45 12.16 8.95 -5.44
CA VAL A 45 11.47 9.19 -4.17
C VAL A 45 12.30 8.69 -2.98
N GLU A 46 12.92 7.51 -3.10
CA GLU A 46 13.84 6.96 -2.10
C GLU A 46 15.09 7.84 -1.94
N GLU A 47 15.71 8.26 -3.03
CA GLU A 47 16.83 9.22 -3.03
C GLU A 47 16.44 10.58 -2.41
N GLY A 48 15.19 10.99 -2.58
CA GLY A 48 14.61 12.18 -1.96
C GLY A 48 14.37 12.08 -0.46
N GLY A 49 14.62 10.92 0.16
CA GLY A 49 14.50 10.72 1.61
C GLY A 49 13.11 10.33 2.10
N ALA A 50 12.25 9.79 1.22
CA ALA A 50 10.99 9.19 1.67
C ALA A 50 11.25 8.02 2.61
N VAL A 51 10.44 7.90 3.67
CA VAL A 51 10.60 6.83 4.66
C VAL A 51 9.76 5.59 4.34
N ALA A 52 8.76 5.73 3.47
CA ALA A 52 7.90 4.67 2.99
C ALA A 52 7.16 5.07 1.72
N LEU A 53 6.59 4.08 1.05
CA LEU A 53 5.81 4.24 -0.16
C LEU A 53 4.36 3.85 0.10
N ARG A 54 3.44 4.52 -0.57
CA ARG A 54 2.05 4.06 -0.71
C ARG A 54 1.78 3.69 -2.16
N VAL A 55 1.32 2.46 -2.40
CA VAL A 55 1.16 1.92 -3.76
C VAL A 55 -0.18 1.23 -3.96
N GLU A 56 -0.75 1.45 -5.14
CA GLU A 56 -2.01 0.89 -5.59
C GLU A 56 -1.73 -0.26 -6.56
N GLY A 57 -2.42 -1.38 -6.37
CA GLY A 57 -2.44 -2.48 -7.32
C GLY A 57 -1.34 -3.52 -7.09
N LYS A 58 -1.71 -4.78 -7.28
CA LYS A 58 -0.84 -5.95 -7.04
C LYS A 58 0.33 -6.01 -8.02
N GLU A 59 0.13 -5.58 -9.27
CA GLU A 59 1.19 -5.56 -10.29
C GLU A 59 2.28 -4.55 -9.93
N ASN A 60 1.88 -3.31 -9.63
CA ASN A 60 2.78 -2.24 -9.21
C ASN A 60 3.55 -2.63 -7.96
N LEU A 61 2.85 -3.14 -6.94
CA LEU A 61 3.45 -3.62 -5.70
C LEU A 61 4.55 -4.66 -5.97
N ARG A 62 4.27 -5.68 -6.79
CA ARG A 62 5.28 -6.71 -7.13
C ARG A 62 6.46 -6.10 -7.86
N ALA A 63 6.21 -5.22 -8.85
CA ALA A 63 7.26 -4.60 -9.63
C ALA A 63 8.21 -3.76 -8.74
N ILE A 64 7.67 -2.95 -7.84
CA ILE A 64 8.49 -2.07 -7.00
C ILE A 64 9.09 -2.76 -5.79
N ARG A 65 8.49 -3.85 -5.28
CA ARG A 65 8.97 -4.55 -4.08
C ARG A 65 10.38 -5.07 -4.26
N HIS A 66 10.74 -5.46 -5.48
CA HIS A 66 12.09 -5.91 -5.83
C HIS A 66 13.12 -4.77 -5.91
N GLU A 67 12.67 -3.53 -6.06
CA GLU A 67 13.53 -2.38 -6.34
C GLU A 67 13.85 -1.53 -5.10
N THR A 68 13.12 -1.70 -4.00
CA THR A 68 13.29 -0.89 -2.77
C THR A 68 13.19 -1.73 -1.49
N LYS A 69 13.82 -1.25 -0.41
CA LYS A 69 13.67 -1.78 0.96
C LYS A 69 12.85 -0.87 1.88
N LEU A 70 12.31 0.23 1.34
CA LEU A 70 11.36 1.05 2.08
C LEU A 70 10.10 0.23 2.43
N PRO A 71 9.45 0.51 3.56
CA PRO A 71 8.15 -0.07 3.86
C PRO A 71 7.13 0.36 2.81
N ILE A 72 6.25 -0.56 2.43
CA ILE A 72 5.20 -0.30 1.44
C ILE A 72 3.83 -0.46 2.09
N ILE A 73 3.05 0.62 2.05
CA ILE A 73 1.62 0.64 2.33
C ILE A 73 0.87 0.36 1.03
N ALA A 74 0.32 -0.83 0.89
CA ALA A 74 -0.36 -1.22 -0.34
C ALA A 74 -1.88 -1.16 -0.23
N PHE A 75 -2.56 -0.94 -1.34
CA PHE A 75 -4.01 -1.08 -1.46
C PHE A 75 -4.44 -1.44 -2.87
N VAL A 76 -5.70 -1.81 -3.03
CA VAL A 76 -6.37 -1.88 -4.34
C VAL A 76 -7.62 -1.01 -4.33
N MET A 77 -8.00 -0.45 -5.48
CA MET A 77 -9.31 0.14 -5.65
C MET A 77 -10.26 -0.95 -6.12
N GLY A 78 -11.31 -1.22 -5.35
CA GLY A 78 -12.36 -2.16 -5.74
C GLY A 78 -13.69 -1.47 -5.95
N ASP A 79 -14.47 -2.00 -6.90
CA ASP A 79 -15.78 -1.50 -7.26
C ASP A 79 -16.89 -2.13 -6.40
N TYR A 80 -17.94 -1.35 -6.16
CA TYR A 80 -19.12 -1.76 -5.41
C TYR A 80 -20.36 -1.77 -6.30
N ASP A 81 -21.38 -2.52 -5.86
CA ASP A 81 -22.67 -2.59 -6.55
C ASP A 81 -23.34 -1.21 -6.71
N ASP A 82 -23.05 -0.26 -5.80
CA ASP A 82 -23.54 1.12 -5.86
C ASP A 82 -22.68 2.06 -6.71
N GLY A 83 -21.63 1.52 -7.35
CA GLY A 83 -20.68 2.28 -8.18
C GLY A 83 -19.66 3.08 -7.38
N ALA A 84 -19.64 2.97 -6.04
CA ALA A 84 -18.57 3.56 -5.24
C ALA A 84 -17.27 2.76 -5.39
N GLN A 85 -16.13 3.45 -5.27
CA GLN A 85 -14.83 2.80 -5.17
C GLN A 85 -14.33 2.88 -3.74
N LEU A 86 -14.07 1.73 -3.12
CA LEU A 86 -13.45 1.67 -1.79
C LEU A 86 -12.03 1.12 -1.88
N ILE A 87 -11.22 1.53 -0.91
CA ILE A 87 -9.86 1.07 -0.73
C ILE A 87 -9.91 -0.32 -0.09
N THR A 88 -9.37 -1.32 -0.79
CA THR A 88 -9.19 -2.72 -0.33
C THR A 88 -10.44 -3.30 0.31
N PRO A 89 -11.45 -3.67 -0.50
CA PRO A 89 -12.79 -3.92 0.01
C PRO A 89 -12.99 -5.29 0.68
N THR A 90 -12.16 -6.28 0.37
CA THR A 90 -12.32 -7.65 0.88
C THR A 90 -11.11 -8.15 1.66
N LEU A 91 -11.30 -9.19 2.48
CA LEU A 91 -10.18 -9.88 3.15
C LEU A 91 -9.25 -10.55 2.13
N ASP A 92 -9.80 -11.11 1.06
CA ASP A 92 -9.02 -11.71 -0.03
C ASP A 92 -8.06 -10.68 -0.65
N ASP A 93 -8.49 -9.42 -0.83
CA ASP A 93 -7.60 -8.35 -1.29
C ASP A 93 -6.46 -8.09 -0.31
N ILE A 94 -6.72 -8.14 1.00
CA ILE A 94 -5.70 -7.97 2.04
C ILE A 94 -4.68 -9.11 1.97
N GLU A 95 -5.14 -10.35 1.90
CA GLU A 95 -4.28 -11.54 1.81
C GLU A 95 -3.42 -11.52 0.54
N ASP A 96 -4.01 -11.13 -0.58
CA ASP A 96 -3.31 -10.98 -1.85
C ASP A 96 -2.24 -9.89 -1.81
N LEU A 97 -2.51 -8.76 -1.15
CA LEU A 97 -1.55 -7.66 -1.01
C LEU A 97 -0.37 -8.04 -0.12
N PHE A 98 -0.61 -8.72 1.01
CA PHE A 98 0.47 -9.27 1.82
C PHE A 98 1.29 -10.30 1.06
N SER A 99 0.63 -11.20 0.32
CA SER A 99 1.29 -12.20 -0.52
C SER A 99 2.12 -11.56 -1.65
N ALA A 100 1.73 -10.37 -2.11
CA ALA A 100 2.47 -9.58 -3.09
C ALA A 100 3.63 -8.76 -2.49
N GLY A 101 3.78 -8.72 -1.16
CA GLY A 101 4.93 -8.12 -0.47
C GLY A 101 4.67 -6.78 0.22
N ALA A 102 3.40 -6.47 0.52
CA ALA A 102 3.06 -5.31 1.34
C ALA A 102 3.56 -5.46 2.79
N ASP A 103 4.03 -4.37 3.40
CA ASP A 103 4.36 -4.33 4.83
C ASP A 103 3.13 -3.88 5.66
N ILE A 104 2.32 -3.01 5.06
CA ILE A 104 1.06 -2.49 5.61
C ILE A 104 0.02 -2.56 4.49
N VAL A 105 -1.21 -2.91 4.82
CA VAL A 105 -2.35 -2.80 3.89
C VAL A 105 -3.26 -1.67 4.34
N ALA A 106 -3.50 -0.71 3.46
CA ALA A 106 -4.51 0.32 3.69
C ALA A 106 -5.88 -0.22 3.28
N CYS A 107 -6.87 -0.03 4.13
CA CYS A 107 -8.27 -0.35 3.86
C CYS A 107 -9.15 0.86 4.16
N ASP A 108 -10.27 0.95 3.46
CA ASP A 108 -11.35 1.84 3.83
C ASP A 108 -12.00 1.30 5.12
N VAL A 109 -12.23 2.17 6.10
CA VAL A 109 -12.84 1.86 7.41
C VAL A 109 -14.09 2.71 7.68
N THR A 110 -14.77 3.13 6.62
CA THR A 110 -16.07 3.81 6.71
C THR A 110 -17.18 2.80 6.98
N SER A 111 -18.29 3.26 7.56
CA SER A 111 -19.49 2.45 7.83
C SER A 111 -20.32 2.10 6.58
N ARG A 112 -19.74 2.23 5.38
CA ARG A 112 -20.38 1.79 4.14
C ARG A 112 -20.37 0.27 4.10
N LYS A 113 -21.41 -0.32 3.48
CA LYS A 113 -21.45 -1.76 3.27
C LYS A 113 -20.28 -2.19 2.38
N ARG A 114 -19.64 -3.31 2.72
CA ARG A 114 -18.60 -4.04 1.96
C ARG A 114 -19.23 -4.90 0.87
N PRO A 115 -18.49 -5.34 -0.17
CA PRO A 115 -18.98 -6.36 -1.08
C PRO A 115 -19.24 -7.61 -0.25
N ASN A 116 -20.28 -8.37 -0.59
CA ASN A 116 -20.79 -9.51 0.20
C ASN A 116 -21.59 -9.13 1.45
N GLY A 117 -21.99 -7.86 1.62
CA GLY A 117 -22.96 -7.46 2.63
C GLY A 117 -22.42 -7.39 4.06
N MET A 118 -21.10 -7.48 4.25
CA MET A 118 -20.44 -7.21 5.51
C MET A 118 -20.47 -5.69 5.81
N ASP A 119 -20.57 -5.32 7.09
CA ASP A 119 -20.34 -3.94 7.52
C ASP A 119 -18.84 -3.63 7.55
N GLY A 120 -18.51 -2.33 7.49
CA GLY A 120 -17.15 -1.81 7.51
C GLY A 120 -16.71 -1.35 8.90
#